data_AF-A0A4Y2TKM2-F1
#
_entry.id   AF-A0A4Y2TKM2-F1
#
_cell.length_a   1.000
_cell.length_b   1.000
_cell.length_c   1.000
_cell.angle_alpha   90.00
_cell.angle_beta   90.00
_cell.angle_gamma   90.00
#
_symmetry.space_group_name_H-M   'P 1'
#
loop_
_entity.id
_entity.type
_entity.pdbx_description
1 polymer ?
#
loop_
_entity_poly.entity_id
_entity_poly.type
_entity_poly.pdbx_seq_one_letter_code
_entity_poly.pdbx_strand_id
1 'polypeptide(L)'
;MQDGAPPHIDHHVKQLLRHHFTDARVISPHFRTACPPLSPDITLCDFWLWGFLKDNIYRKSPASLSDMKDSIRRHFLHILADSLRSAVENMVLQLYHIVEREEGHIEQF
;
A
#
# COMPACT_ATOMS: atom_id res chain seq x y z
N MET A 1 -4.01 5.47 -1.52
CA MET A 1 -2.80 5.52 -2.36
C MET A 1 -2.74 4.23 -3.15
N GLN A 2 -2.34 4.29 -4.41
CA GLN A 2 -2.23 3.14 -5.30
C GLN A 2 -0.91 3.25 -6.05
N ASP A 3 -0.37 2.12 -6.49
CA ASP A 3 0.84 2.06 -7.29
C ASP A 3 0.61 2.69 -8.68
N GLY A 4 1.72 3.05 -9.32
CA GLY A 4 1.71 3.70 -10.64
C GLY A 4 1.57 2.71 -11.81
N ALA A 5 1.12 1.46 -11.59
CA ALA A 5 1.10 0.46 -12.65
C ALA A 5 0.19 0.89 -13.82
N PRO A 6 0.49 0.49 -15.08
CA PRO A 6 -0.21 0.98 -16.27
C PRO A 6 -1.75 0.89 -16.21
N PRO A 7 -2.37 -0.20 -15.70
CA PRO A 7 -3.82 -0.28 -15.58
C PRO A 7 -4.42 0.75 -14.61
N HIS A 8 -3.66 1.23 -13.63
CA HIS A 8 -4.10 2.12 -12.58
C HIS A 8 -3.93 3.61 -12.92
N ILE A 9 -3.15 3.89 -13.97
CA ILE A 9 -2.92 5.25 -14.48
C ILE A 9 -3.59 5.49 -15.85
N ASP A 10 -4.47 4.58 -16.27
CA ASP A 10 -5.28 4.74 -17.48
C ASP A 10 -6.19 5.97 -17.39
N HIS A 11 -6.51 6.55 -18.55
CA HIS A 11 -7.32 7.75 -18.65
C HIS A 11 -8.70 7.60 -17.99
N HIS A 12 -9.40 6.49 -18.21
CA HIS A 12 -10.74 6.27 -17.63
C HIS A 12 -10.66 6.12 -16.11
N VAL A 13 -9.63 5.43 -15.60
CA VAL A 13 -9.39 5.29 -14.16
C VAL A 13 -9.11 6.65 -13.53
N LYS A 14 -8.27 7.48 -14.16
CA LYS A 14 -7.99 8.84 -13.69
C LYS A 14 -9.25 9.71 -13.61
N GLN A 15 -10.09 9.67 -14.65
CA GLN A 15 -11.35 10.42 -14.65
C GLN A 15 -12.29 9.97 -13.53
N LEU A 16 -12.41 8.65 -13.32
CA LEU A 16 -13.20 8.09 -12.23
C LEU A 16 -12.68 8.55 -10.86
N LEU A 17 -11.36 8.47 -10.65
CA LEU A 17 -10.73 8.91 -9.41
C LEU A 17 -10.93 10.42 -9.15
N ARG A 18 -10.82 11.25 -10.19
CA ARG A 18 -11.10 12.69 -10.09
C ARG A 18 -12.55 12.96 -9.69
N HIS A 19 -13.49 12.24 -10.30
CA HIS A 19 -14.91 12.41 -10.01
C HIS A 19 -15.25 12.08 -8.55
N HIS A 20 -14.70 10.99 -8.01
CA HIS A 20 -15.05 10.53 -6.66
C HIS A 20 -14.20 11.15 -5.55
N PHE A 21 -12.93 11.44 -5.80
CA PHE A 21 -11.96 11.81 -4.76
C PHE A 21 -11.34 13.18 -4.95
N THR A 22 -11.54 13.84 -6.10
CA THR A 22 -10.88 15.10 -6.51
C THR A 22 -9.37 14.94 -6.71
N ASP A 23 -8.74 15.93 -7.38
CA ASP A 23 -7.29 15.90 -7.60
C ASP A 23 -6.46 16.02 -6.30
N ALA A 24 -7.03 16.53 -5.21
CA ALA A 24 -6.32 16.80 -3.96
C ALA A 24 -6.17 15.59 -3.04
N ARG A 25 -7.00 14.54 -3.20
CA ARG A 25 -7.01 13.36 -2.31
C ARG A 25 -6.38 12.12 -2.93
N VAL A 26 -6.00 12.19 -4.21
CA VAL A 26 -5.43 11.07 -4.95
C VAL A 26 -3.92 11.27 -5.05
N ILE A 27 -3.18 10.26 -4.59
CA ILE A 27 -1.74 10.15 -4.78
C ILE A 27 -1.52 9.16 -5.93
N SER A 28 -1.11 9.69 -7.09
CA SER A 28 -0.90 8.91 -8.33
C SER A 28 -0.20 9.80 -9.37
N PRO A 29 0.54 9.23 -10.34
CA PRO A 29 1.12 10.02 -11.44
C PRO A 29 0.07 10.88 -12.16
N HIS A 30 0.39 12.15 -12.44
CA HIS A 30 -0.47 13.13 -13.10
C HIS A 30 -1.66 13.66 -12.26
N PHE A 31 -1.62 13.45 -10.94
CA PHE A 31 -2.46 14.15 -9.96
C PHE A 31 -1.64 15.23 -9.23
N ARG A 32 -2.32 16.03 -8.39
CA ARG A 32 -1.68 17.11 -7.61
C ARG A 32 -0.55 16.59 -6.74
N THR A 33 -0.72 15.41 -6.16
CA THR A 33 0.30 14.71 -5.38
C THR A 33 0.75 13.50 -6.19
N ALA A 34 1.93 13.58 -6.81
CA ALA A 34 2.50 12.44 -7.53
C ALA A 34 3.09 11.42 -6.54
N CYS A 35 3.07 10.13 -6.91
CA CYS A 35 3.87 9.14 -6.20
C CYS A 35 5.37 9.46 -6.40
N PRO A 36 6.19 9.33 -5.34
CA PRO A 36 7.64 9.47 -5.50
C PRO A 36 8.20 8.42 -6.49
N PRO A 37 9.24 8.75 -7.26
CA PRO A 37 9.93 7.80 -8.13
C PRO A 37 10.50 6.64 -7.29
N LEU A 38 10.54 5.43 -7.85
CA LEU A 38 11.12 4.23 -7.22
C LEU A 38 10.49 3.82 -5.87
N SER A 39 9.22 4.12 -5.65
CA SER A 39 8.48 3.71 -4.45
C SER A 39 7.39 2.66 -4.73
N PRO A 40 7.73 1.47 -5.27
CA PRO A 40 6.76 0.39 -5.45
C PRO A 40 6.19 -0.09 -4.10
N ASP A 41 6.90 0.14 -2.98
CA ASP A 41 6.59 -0.46 -1.68
C ASP A 41 5.80 0.42 -0.71
N ILE A 42 5.39 1.64 -1.10
CA ILE A 42 4.80 2.57 -0.12
C ILE A 42 3.28 2.40 -0.01
N THR A 43 2.63 1.57 -0.82
CA THR A 43 1.20 1.30 -0.54
C THR A 43 1.10 0.56 0.79
N LEU A 44 0.21 0.99 1.69
CA LEU A 44 -0.04 0.32 2.98
C LEU A 44 -0.31 -1.18 2.80
N CYS A 45 -0.91 -1.54 1.65
CA CYS A 45 -1.16 -2.91 1.27
C CYS A 45 0.13 -3.71 1.08
N ASP A 46 1.07 -3.19 0.28
CA ASP A 46 2.34 -3.86 -0.01
C ASP A 46 3.31 -3.79 1.18
N PHE A 47 3.34 -2.64 1.88
CA PHE A 47 4.19 -2.42 3.04
C PHE A 47 3.87 -3.36 4.21
N TRP A 48 2.58 -3.62 4.48
CA TRP A 48 2.17 -4.33 5.69
C TRP A 48 1.09 -5.39 5.47
N LEU A 49 -0.03 -5.02 4.84
CA LEU A 49 -1.23 -5.87 4.82
C LEU A 49 -0.98 -7.23 4.16
N TRP A 50 -0.32 -7.25 3.00
CA TRP A 50 -0.09 -8.50 2.29
C TRP A 50 0.90 -9.40 3.01
N GLY A 51 1.94 -8.84 3.65
CA GLY A 51 2.83 -9.60 4.53
C GLY A 51 2.05 -10.24 5.69
N PHE A 52 1.30 -9.40 6.43
CA PHE A 52 0.46 -9.84 7.54
C PHE A 52 -0.52 -10.95 7.13
N LEU A 53 -1.25 -10.78 6.04
CA LEU A 53 -2.23 -11.76 5.59
C LEU A 53 -1.53 -13.06 5.16
N LYS A 54 -0.45 -12.99 4.38
CA LYS A 54 0.29 -14.19 3.95
C LYS A 54 0.79 -14.99 5.15
N ASP A 55 1.41 -14.33 6.13
CA ASP A 55 1.96 -15.00 7.32
C ASP A 55 0.87 -15.74 8.12
N ASN A 56 -0.32 -15.14 8.22
CA ASN A 56 -1.43 -15.73 8.96
C ASN A 56 -2.15 -16.84 8.19
N ILE A 57 -2.33 -16.67 6.87
CA ILE A 57 -3.04 -17.63 6.02
C ILE A 57 -2.17 -18.87 5.81
N TYR A 58 -0.91 -18.69 5.40
CA TYR A 58 -0.03 -19.81 5.04
C TYR A 58 0.46 -20.60 6.25
N ARG A 59 0.45 -20.03 7.46
CA ARG A 59 0.71 -20.80 8.69
C ARG A 59 -0.24 -21.99 8.86
N LYS A 60 -1.47 -21.91 8.33
CA LYS A 60 -2.45 -23.00 8.38
C LYS A 60 -2.46 -23.90 7.14
N SER A 61 -1.62 -23.62 6.14
CA SER A 61 -1.53 -24.36 4.87
C SER A 61 -2.93 -24.66 4.27
N PRO A 62 -3.63 -23.66 3.73
CA PRO A 62 -5.00 -23.85 3.24
C PRO A 62 -5.06 -24.94 2.17
N ALA A 63 -5.99 -25.88 2.32
CA ALA A 63 -6.11 -27.05 1.46
C ALA A 63 -6.88 -26.76 0.15
N SER A 64 -7.59 -25.64 0.08
CA SER A 64 -8.40 -25.27 -1.08
C SER A 64 -8.48 -23.75 -1.26
N LEU A 65 -8.94 -23.34 -2.45
CA LEU A 65 -9.23 -21.93 -2.74
C LEU A 65 -10.33 -21.37 -1.81
N SER A 66 -11.31 -22.20 -1.42
CA SER A 66 -12.36 -21.78 -0.49
C SER A 66 -11.79 -21.48 0.89
N ASP A 67 -10.95 -22.38 1.40
CA ASP A 67 -10.29 -22.20 2.71
C ASP A 67 -9.42 -20.95 2.71
N MET A 68 -8.72 -20.69 1.61
CA MET A 68 -7.92 -19.48 1.46
C MET A 68 -8.79 -18.22 1.49
N LYS A 69 -9.88 -18.17 0.71
CA LYS A 69 -10.81 -17.03 0.69
C LYS A 69 -11.43 -16.77 2.07
N ASP A 70 -11.83 -17.82 2.78
CA ASP A 70 -12.43 -17.69 4.10
C ASP A 70 -11.38 -17.29 5.15
N SER A 71 -10.14 -17.75 5.01
CA SER A 71 -9.02 -17.31 5.84
C SER A 71 -8.71 -15.83 5.64
N ILE A 72 -8.67 -15.35 4.39
CA ILE A 72 -8.49 -13.92 4.07
C ILE A 72 -9.58 -13.10 4.77
N ARG A 73 -10.85 -13.44 4.57
CA ARG A 73 -11.98 -12.72 5.19
C ARG A 73 -11.86 -12.69 6.71
N ARG A 74 -11.56 -13.84 7.31
CA ARG A 74 -11.41 -13.95 8.77
C ARG A 74 -10.29 -13.05 9.27
N HIS A 75 -9.07 -13.17 8.73
CA HIS A 75 -7.95 -12.38 9.22
C HIS A 75 -8.13 -10.89 8.96
N PHE A 76 -8.71 -10.51 7.82
CA PHE A 76 -9.00 -9.11 7.52
C PHE A 76 -10.00 -8.49 8.51
N LEU A 77 -11.08 -9.21 8.86
CA LEU A 77 -12.08 -8.74 9.83
C LEU A 77 -11.54 -8.64 11.27
N HIS A 78 -10.45 -9.34 11.59
CA HIS A 78 -9.82 -9.31 12.91
C HIS A 78 -8.62 -8.35 12.98
N ILE A 79 -8.36 -7.57 11.93
CA ILE A 79 -7.35 -6.52 11.99
C ILE A 79 -7.83 -5.46 13.00
N LEU A 80 -7.03 -5.24 14.05
CA LEU A 80 -7.32 -4.22 15.05
C LEU A 80 -7.03 -2.82 14.49
N ALA A 81 -7.83 -1.84 14.91
CA ALA A 81 -7.65 -0.44 14.51
C ALA A 81 -6.24 0.07 14.88
N ASP A 82 -5.69 -0.35 16.01
CA ASP A 82 -4.35 0.03 16.44
C ASP A 82 -3.27 -0.55 15.52
N SER A 83 -3.45 -1.77 15.01
CA SER A 83 -2.52 -2.35 14.02
C SER A 83 -2.51 -1.55 12.73
N LEU A 84 -3.67 -1.09 12.25
CA LEU A 84 -3.76 -0.20 11.08
C LEU A 84 -3.11 1.15 11.35
N ARG A 85 -3.35 1.74 12.53
CA ARG A 85 -2.74 3.01 12.92
C ARG A 85 -1.22 2.91 12.93
N SER A 86 -0.65 1.91 13.60
CA SER A 86 0.80 1.70 13.64
C SER A 86 1.39 1.43 12.26
N ALA A 87 0.69 0.69 11.39
CA ALA A 87 1.15 0.47 10.02
C ALA A 87 1.21 1.78 9.21
N VAL A 88 0.22 2.67 9.38
CA VAL A 88 0.22 4.00 8.74
C VAL A 88 1.32 4.90 9.30
N GLU A 89 1.51 4.93 10.61
CA GLU A 89 2.57 5.71 11.26
C GLU A 89 3.97 5.28 10.79
N ASN A 90 4.22 3.96 10.72
CA ASN A 90 5.48 3.42 10.21
C ASN A 90 5.69 3.74 8.72
N MET A 91 4.65 3.68 7.91
CA MET A 91 4.71 4.06 6.50
C MET A 91 5.08 5.55 6.33
N VAL A 92 4.54 6.43 7.17
CA VAL A 92 4.89 7.86 7.19
C VAL A 92 6.36 8.06 7.60
N LEU A 93 6.85 7.33 8.62
CA LEU A 93 8.26 7.37 9.01
C LEU A 93 9.19 6.92 7.88
N GLN A 94 8.84 5.83 7.17
CA GLN A 94 9.62 5.38 6.04
C GLN A 94 9.64 6.42 4.90
N LEU A 95 8.52 7.08 4.63
CA LEU A 95 8.45 8.19 3.68
C LEU A 95 9.40 9.33 4.07
N TYR A 96 9.44 9.73 5.34
CA TYR A 96 10.42 10.71 5.83
C TYR A 96 11.86 10.25 5.55
N HIS A 97 12.20 9.00 5.87
CA HIS A 97 13.53 8.48 5.60
C HIS A 97 13.89 8.43 4.10
N ILE A 98 12.93 8.19 3.21
CA ILE A 98 13.16 8.20 1.76
C ILE A 98 13.46 9.63 1.29
N VAL A 99 12.68 10.62 1.76
CA VAL A 99 12.92 12.04 1.43
C VAL A 99 14.30 12.49 1.92
N GLU A 100 14.68 12.16 3.15
CA GLU A 100 16.00 12.50 3.71
C GLU A 100 17.15 11.83 2.95
N ARG A 101 16.96 10.60 2.43
CA ARG A 101 17.97 9.87 1.65
C ARG A 101 18.05 10.30 0.19
N GLU A 102 16.99 10.83 -0.40
CA GLU A 102 17.05 11.44 -1.74
C GLU A 102 17.82 12.79 -1.71
N GLU A 103 17.90 13.46 -0.56
CA GLU A 103 18.78 14.63 -0.35
C GLU A 103 20.21 14.26 0.11
N GLY A 104 20.50 12.98 0.36
CA GLY A 104 21.80 12.54 0.86
C GLY A 104 22.14 11.10 0.52
N HIS A 105 23.08 10.90 -0.42
CA HIS A 105 23.83 9.65 -0.50
C HIS A 105 24.55 9.41 0.83
N ILE A 106 24.15 8.36 1.54
CA ILE A 106 24.96 7.76 2.61
C ILE A 106 25.05 6.26 2.34
N GLU A 107 26.27 5.84 2.00
CA GLU A 107 26.69 4.44 1.97
C GLU A 107 26.43 3.81 3.34
N GLN A 108 25.79 2.65 3.38
CA GLN A 108 25.74 1.84 4.60
C GLN A 108 26.82 0.75 4.51
N PHE A 109 27.76 0.82 5.45
CA PHE A 109 28.59 -0.31 5.88
C PHE A 109 27.73 -1.42 6.49
#